data_AF-A0ABD0PP50-F1
#
_entry.id   AF-A0ABD0PP50-F1
#
_cell.length_a   1.000
_cell.length_b   1.000
_cell.length_c   1.000
_cell.angle_alpha   90.00
_cell.angle_beta   90.00
_cell.angle_gamma   90.00
#
_symmetry.space_group_name_H-M   'P 1'
#
loop_
_entity.id
_entity.type
_entity.pdbx_description
1 polymer ?
#
loop_
_entity_poly.entity_id
_entity_poly.type
_entity_poly.pdbx_seq_one_letter_code
_entity_poly.pdbx_strand_id
1 'polypeptide(L)'
;MSIDLLQVDITMGMNSGDLSDFVENVEWECHGMPATKNVIMYGCCSDPYPDITYTLLLQRRSSFYIFNLLLPCFLISFLAPLGFYLPADSGEKVSLGVTVLLALTVFQMMVAESMPPSESVPLI
;
A
#
# COMPACT_ATOMS: atom_id res chain seq x y z
N MET A 1 -13.78 34.47 15.06
CA MET A 1 -12.60 35.32 14.87
C MET A 1 -11.54 34.41 14.26
N SER A 2 -11.56 34.30 12.93
CA SER A 2 -10.48 33.64 12.19
C SER A 2 -9.26 34.55 12.24
N ILE A 3 -8.07 33.96 12.31
CA ILE A 3 -6.81 34.69 12.43
C ILE A 3 -6.24 34.83 11.02
N ASP A 4 -6.07 36.07 10.57
CA ASP A 4 -5.56 36.39 9.23
C ASP A 4 -4.02 36.56 9.26
N LEU A 5 -3.36 36.51 8.09
CA LEU A 5 -1.89 36.65 7.96
C LEU A 5 -1.33 37.92 8.61
N LEU A 6 -2.12 39.00 8.59
CA LEU A 6 -1.76 40.29 9.17
C LEU A 6 -1.76 40.29 10.71
N GLN A 7 -2.42 39.29 11.32
CA GLN A 7 -2.58 39.18 12.76
C GLN A 7 -1.64 38.12 13.36
N VAL A 8 -1.39 37.02 12.64
CA VAL A 8 -0.42 35.98 13.02
C VAL A 8 0.29 35.43 11.78
N ASP A 9 1.62 35.49 11.78
CA ASP A 9 2.45 34.85 10.75
C ASP A 9 3.00 33.51 11.26
N ILE A 10 2.63 32.43 10.59
CA ILE A 10 3.08 31.08 10.92
C ILE A 10 4.38 30.80 10.14
N THR A 11 5.47 30.50 10.84
CA THR A 11 6.77 30.17 10.24
C THR A 11 7.10 28.71 10.47
N MET A 12 7.67 28.06 9.46
CA MET A 12 8.14 26.68 9.57
C MET A 12 9.50 26.68 10.29
N GLY A 13 9.60 25.96 11.41
CA GLY A 13 10.88 25.78 12.11
C GLY A 13 11.85 24.86 11.37
N MET A 14 11.32 23.91 10.60
CA MET A 14 12.07 22.99 9.74
C MET A 14 11.32 22.78 8.43
N ASN A 15 12.05 22.51 7.34
CA ASN A 15 11.46 22.26 6.01
C ASN A 15 10.86 20.85 5.86
N SER A 16 11.05 19.99 6.87
CA SER A 16 10.50 18.65 6.96
C SER A 16 9.98 18.41 8.36
N GLY A 17 8.94 17.60 8.48
CA GLY A 17 8.48 17.16 9.79
C GLY A 17 9.44 16.16 10.43
N ASP A 18 9.43 16.13 11.75
CA ASP A 18 10.20 15.18 12.53
C ASP A 18 9.60 13.76 12.38
N LEU A 19 10.45 12.81 11.99
CA LEU A 19 10.11 11.40 11.81
C LEU A 19 10.73 10.52 12.89
N SER A 20 11.32 11.11 13.95
CA SER A 20 12.02 10.37 15.00
C SER A 20 11.10 9.39 15.77
N ASP A 21 9.83 9.75 15.95
CA ASP A 21 8.80 8.91 16.59
C ASP A 21 7.92 8.16 15.56
N PHE A 22 8.36 8.07 14.30
CA PHE A 22 7.59 7.37 13.28
C PHE A 22 7.58 5.86 13.56
N VAL A 23 6.37 5.29 13.71
CA VAL A 23 6.19 3.84 13.86
C VAL A 23 6.33 3.19 12.49
N GLU A 24 7.42 2.45 12.29
CA GLU A 24 7.65 1.71 11.05
C GLU A 24 6.50 0.72 10.78
N ASN A 25 6.02 0.71 9.53
CA ASN A 25 4.99 -0.21 9.06
C ASN A 25 5.63 -1.23 8.09
N VAL A 26 5.24 -2.50 8.21
CA VAL A 26 5.71 -3.59 7.34
C VAL A 26 5.23 -3.41 5.89
N GLU A 27 4.10 -2.74 5.70
CA GLU A 27 3.47 -2.50 4.39
C GLU A 27 3.87 -1.17 3.75
N TRP A 28 4.28 -0.18 4.54
CA TRP A 28 4.54 1.19 4.06
C TRP A 28 5.89 1.71 4.51
N GLU A 29 6.70 2.08 3.53
CA GLU A 29 7.97 2.76 3.71
C GLU A 29 7.77 4.27 3.65
N CYS A 30 8.18 4.99 4.70
CA CYS A 30 8.15 6.44 4.69
C CYS A 30 9.42 6.98 4.04
N HIS A 31 9.27 7.69 2.92
CA HIS A 31 10.37 8.35 2.22
C HIS A 31 10.66 9.77 2.74
N GLY A 32 9.71 10.36 3.48
CA GLY A 32 9.86 11.67 4.08
C GLY A 32 8.53 12.41 4.27
N MET A 33 8.59 13.52 5.00
CA MET A 33 7.46 14.42 5.22
C MET A 33 7.87 15.88 4.94
N PRO A 34 7.97 16.32 3.67
CA PRO A 34 8.19 17.73 3.35
C PRO A 34 7.05 18.63 3.84
N ALA A 35 7.41 19.82 4.31
CA ALA A 35 6.49 20.85 4.74
C ALA A 35 6.50 22.03 3.77
N THR A 36 5.33 22.49 3.35
CA THR A 36 5.18 23.65 2.46
C THR A 36 4.23 24.65 3.10
N LYS A 37 4.67 25.90 3.24
CA LYS A 37 3.82 27.03 3.64
C LYS A 37 3.11 27.56 2.40
N ASN A 38 1.77 27.59 2.44
CA ASN A 38 0.97 28.25 1.42
C ASN A 38 0.24 29.45 2.03
N VAL A 39 -0.10 30.41 1.18
CA VAL A 39 -0.91 31.56 1.55
C VAL A 39 -2.06 31.61 0.57
N ILE A 40 -3.25 31.26 1.04
CA ILE A 40 -4.43 31.10 0.20
C ILE A 40 -5.36 32.30 0.43
N MET A 41 -5.86 32.87 -0.66
CA MET A 41 -6.92 33.87 -0.66
C MET A 41 -8.23 33.17 -0.99
N TYR A 42 -9.17 33.14 -0.05
CA TYR A 42 -10.49 32.53 -0.28
C TYR A 42 -11.44 33.52 -0.93
N GLY A 43 -12.29 33.06 -1.87
CA GLY A 43 -13.26 33.95 -2.56
C GLY A 43 -14.31 34.60 -1.65
N CYS A 44 -14.42 34.19 -0.38
CA CYS A 44 -15.32 34.77 0.60
C CYS A 44 -14.75 36.03 1.30
N CYS A 45 -13.43 36.25 1.29
CA CYS A 45 -12.77 37.35 2.01
C CYS A 45 -11.57 37.90 1.22
N SER A 46 -11.26 39.19 1.36
CA SER A 46 -10.14 39.84 0.66
C SER A 46 -8.78 39.67 1.37
N ASP A 47 -8.75 38.87 2.43
CA ASP A 47 -7.60 38.71 3.32
C ASP A 47 -6.87 37.37 3.06
N PRO A 48 -5.53 37.35 3.03
CA PRO A 48 -4.75 36.13 2.88
C PRO A 48 -4.73 35.30 4.17
N TYR A 49 -4.90 33.99 4.03
CA TYR A 49 -4.81 33.02 5.13
C TYR A 49 -3.56 32.13 4.96
N PRO A 50 -2.65 32.10 5.95
CA PRO A 50 -1.51 31.19 5.93
C PRO A 50 -1.92 29.77 6.34
N ASP A 51 -1.47 28.77 5.58
CA ASP A 51 -1.50 27.35 5.97
C ASP A 51 -0.11 26.72 5.85
N ILE A 52 0.13 25.67 6.64
CA ILE A 52 1.29 24.80 6.48
C ILE A 52 0.75 23.42 6.15
N THR A 53 1.09 22.94 4.95
CA THR A 53 0.71 21.62 4.48
C THR A 53 1.92 20.68 4.61
N TYR A 54 1.77 19.63 5.41
CA TYR A 54 2.74 18.52 5.49
C TYR A 54 2.31 17.42 4.53
N THR A 55 3.20 17.00 3.64
CA THR A 55 2.93 15.91 2.69
C THR A 55 3.68 14.66 3.12
N LEU A 56 2.96 13.62 3.53
CA LEU A 56 3.55 12.31 3.85
C LEU A 56 3.82 11.52 2.58
N LEU A 57 5.10 11.25 2.28
CA LEU A 57 5.51 10.41 1.17
C LEU A 57 5.63 8.96 1.64
N LEU A 58 4.61 8.16 1.34
CA LEU A 58 4.53 6.73 1.69
C LEU A 58 4.67 5.89 0.42
N GLN A 59 5.61 4.94 0.41
CA GLN A 59 5.77 3.94 -0.65
C GLN A 59 5.31 2.58 -0.15
N ARG A 60 4.44 1.91 -0.92
CA ARG A 60 3.96 0.57 -0.57
C ARG A 60 5.06 -0.47 -0.81
N ARG A 61 5.40 -1.27 0.20
CA ARG A 61 6.31 -2.42 0.09
C ARG A 61 5.52 -3.65 -0.38
N SER A 62 5.65 -4.02 -1.66
CA SER A 62 4.94 -5.17 -2.24
C SER A 62 5.65 -6.52 -2.07
N SER A 63 6.78 -6.57 -1.37
CA SER A 63 7.64 -7.77 -1.29
C SER A 63 6.89 -8.99 -0.77
N PHE A 64 6.19 -8.85 0.36
CA PHE A 64 5.39 -9.93 0.96
C PHE A 64 4.29 -10.43 0.01
N TYR A 65 3.64 -9.51 -0.71
CA TYR A 65 2.60 -9.83 -1.69
C TYR A 65 3.16 -10.60 -2.89
N ILE A 66 4.31 -10.16 -3.43
CA ILE A 66 4.99 -10.82 -4.54
C ILE A 66 5.39 -12.24 -4.14
N PHE A 67 5.96 -12.45 -2.96
CA PHE A 67 6.29 -13.79 -2.46
C PHE A 67 5.04 -14.65 -2.31
N ASN A 68 3.95 -14.10 -1.75
CA ASN A 68 2.68 -14.79 -1.61
C ASN A 68 1.96 -15.10 -2.93
N LEU A 69 2.33 -14.44 -4.04
CA LEU A 69 1.88 -14.80 -5.40
C LEU A 69 2.82 -15.78 -6.10
N LEU A 70 4.14 -15.62 -5.97
CA LEU A 70 5.13 -16.50 -6.59
C LEU A 70 5.11 -17.91 -5.99
N LEU A 71 4.92 -18.03 -4.68
CA LEU A 71 4.84 -19.31 -3.97
C LEU A 71 3.72 -20.22 -4.54
N PRO A 72 2.47 -19.74 -4.74
CA PRO A 72 1.42 -20.47 -5.47
C PRO A 72 1.89 -20.97 -6.84
N CYS A 73 2.52 -20.09 -7.63
CA CYS A 73 2.99 -20.44 -8.97
C CYS A 73 4.06 -21.55 -8.93
N PHE A 74 5.01 -21.46 -8.00
CA PHE A 74 6.02 -22.49 -7.82
C PHE A 74 5.44 -23.83 -7.38
N LEU A 75 4.46 -23.82 -6.45
CA LEU A 75 3.79 -25.04 -6.00
C LEU A 75 3.05 -25.73 -7.14
N ILE A 76 2.32 -24.98 -7.97
CA ILE A 76 1.59 -25.52 -9.13
C ILE A 76 2.59 -26.06 -10.17
N SER A 77 3.66 -25.31 -10.46
CA SER A 77 4.72 -25.77 -11.38
C SER A 77 5.43 -27.02 -10.88
N PHE A 78 5.57 -27.21 -9.57
CA PHE A 78 6.17 -28.41 -8.99
C PHE A 78 5.20 -29.61 -8.95
N LEU A 79 3.90 -29.36 -8.76
CA LEU A 79 2.84 -30.37 -8.81
C LEU A 79 2.68 -30.99 -10.21
N ALA A 80 2.98 -30.24 -11.29
CA ALA A 80 2.89 -30.73 -12.66
C ALA A 80 3.76 -31.98 -12.94
N PRO A 81 5.09 -31.98 -12.70
CA PRO A 81 5.94 -33.16 -12.86
C PRO A 81 5.69 -34.24 -11.80
N LEU A 82 5.36 -33.86 -10.55
CA LEU A 82 4.98 -34.81 -9.49
C LEU A 82 3.76 -35.65 -9.88
N GLY A 83 2.81 -35.03 -10.59
CA GLY A 83 1.64 -35.70 -11.14
C GLY A 83 1.94 -36.69 -12.27
N PHE A 84 3.13 -36.65 -12.89
CA PHE A 84 3.58 -37.70 -13.82
C PHE A 84 4.35 -38.81 -13.10
N TYR A 85 4.88 -38.53 -11.90
CA TYR A 85 5.61 -39.49 -11.08
C TYR A 85 4.68 -40.39 -10.24
N LEU A 86 3.48 -39.90 -9.90
CA LEU A 86 2.46 -40.69 -9.21
C LEU A 86 1.64 -41.51 -10.23
N PRO A 87 1.56 -42.86 -10.13
CA PRO A 87 0.76 -43.68 -11.04
C PRO A 87 -0.72 -43.28 -10.96
N ALA A 88 -1.30 -42.98 -12.12
CA ALA A 88 -2.59 -42.30 -12.29
C ALA A 88 -3.84 -43.14 -11.99
N ASP A 89 -3.70 -44.32 -11.37
CA ASP A 89 -4.83 -45.21 -11.05
C ASP A 89 -5.67 -44.74 -9.85
N SER A 90 -5.15 -43.80 -9.06
CA SER A 90 -5.89 -43.18 -7.96
C SER A 90 -6.34 -41.77 -8.38
N GLY A 91 -7.65 -41.51 -8.45
CA GLY A 91 -8.23 -40.19 -8.75
C GLY A 91 -7.81 -39.07 -7.76
N GLU A 92 -7.02 -39.41 -6.74
CA GLU A 92 -6.42 -38.53 -5.75
C GLU A 92 -5.49 -37.46 -6.35
N LYS A 93 -4.88 -37.70 -7.51
CA LYS A 93 -4.05 -36.70 -8.21
C LYS A 93 -4.82 -35.41 -8.51
N VAL A 94 -6.05 -35.56 -9.02
CA VAL A 94 -6.91 -34.41 -9.36
C VAL A 94 -7.40 -33.72 -8.08
N SER A 95 -7.75 -34.50 -7.06
CA SER A 95 -8.17 -33.99 -5.75
C SER A 95 -7.07 -33.16 -5.05
N LEU A 96 -5.81 -33.62 -5.09
CA LEU A 96 -4.66 -32.87 -4.54
C LEU A 96 -4.42 -31.55 -5.28
N GLY A 97 -4.53 -31.55 -6.61
CA GLY A 97 -4.42 -30.31 -7.40
C GLY A 97 -5.52 -29.30 -7.05
N VAL A 98 -6.77 -29.76 -6.98
CA VAL A 98 -7.92 -28.89 -6.65
C VAL A 98 -7.84 -28.35 -5.23
N THR A 99 -7.46 -29.15 -4.24
CA THR A 99 -7.32 -28.70 -2.84
C THR A 99 -6.21 -27.65 -2.68
N VAL A 100 -5.07 -27.82 -3.36
CA VAL A 100 -3.99 -26.82 -3.35
C VAL A 100 -4.43 -25.54 -4.04
N LEU A 101 -5.05 -25.62 -5.22
CA LEU A 101 -5.60 -24.45 -5.91
C LEU A 101 -6.59 -23.69 -5.02
N LEU A 102 -7.51 -24.42 -4.37
CA LEU A 102 -8.54 -23.82 -3.52
C LEU A 102 -7.91 -23.14 -2.29
N ALA A 103 -6.96 -23.79 -1.62
CA ALA A 103 -6.23 -23.19 -0.50
C ALA A 103 -5.47 -21.91 -0.91
N LEU A 104 -4.82 -21.91 -2.07
CA LEU A 104 -4.12 -20.75 -2.62
C LEU A 104 -5.08 -19.61 -2.95
N THR A 105 -6.22 -19.91 -3.58
CA THR A 105 -7.24 -18.89 -3.90
C THR A 105 -7.83 -18.24 -2.65
N VAL A 106 -8.12 -19.01 -1.60
CA VAL A 106 -8.61 -18.48 -0.33
C VAL A 106 -7.57 -17.57 0.32
N PHE A 107 -6.30 -17.98 0.32
CA PHE A 107 -5.22 -17.17 0.85
C PHE A 107 -5.02 -15.87 0.07
N GLN A 108 -5.06 -15.93 -1.27
CA GLN A 108 -5.01 -14.75 -2.12
C GLN A 108 -6.20 -13.81 -1.90
N MET A 109 -7.40 -14.36 -1.69
CA MET A 109 -8.61 -13.59 -1.42
C MET A 109 -8.52 -12.85 -0.07
N MET A 110 -8.03 -13.51 0.98
CA MET A 110 -7.79 -12.87 2.28
C MET A 110 -6.82 -11.68 2.18
N VAL A 111 -5.75 -11.84 1.39
CA VAL A 111 -4.80 -10.73 1.14
C VAL A 111 -5.44 -9.63 0.29
N ALA A 112 -6.25 -9.98 -0.71
CA ALA A 112 -6.97 -9.01 -1.53
C ALA A 112 -7.97 -8.19 -0.70
N GLU A 113 -8.65 -8.79 0.28
CA GLU A 113 -9.57 -8.10 1.19
C GLU A 113 -8.84 -7.20 2.21
N SER A 114 -7.62 -7.56 2.61
CA SER A 114 -6.80 -6.70 3.48
C SER A 114 -6.29 -5.45 2.77
N MET A 115 -6.29 -5.44 1.43
CA MET A 115 -5.88 -4.31 0.62
C MET A 115 -7.09 -3.40 0.34
N PRO A 116 -6.98 -2.07 0.52
CA PRO A 116 -8.02 -1.16 0.04
C PRO A 116 -8.21 -1.37 -1.47
N PRO A 117 -9.47 -1.35 -1.96
CA PRO A 117 -9.74 -1.51 -3.39
C PRO A 117 -8.97 -0.43 -4.16
N SER A 118 -8.03 -0.87 -4.99
CA SER A 118 -7.26 0.03 -5.85
C SER A 118 -8.19 0.52 -6.97
N GLU A 119 -8.80 1.70 -6.81
CA GLU A 119 -9.59 2.32 -7.89
C GLU A 119 -8.73 2.83 -9.07
N SER A 120 -7.41 2.79 -8.95
CA SER A 120 -6.48 3.13 -10.03
C SER A 120 -5.64 1.93 -10.41
N VAL A 121 -6.01 1.28 -11.51
CA VAL A 121 -4.99 0.80 -12.44
C VAL A 121 -4.42 2.09 -13.05
N PRO A 122 -3.18 2.51 -12.75
CA PRO A 122 -2.59 3.61 -13.47
C PRO A 122 -2.26 3.06 -14.86
N LEU A 123 -3.24 3.16 -15.76
CA LEU A 123 -2.97 3.23 -17.18
C LEU A 123 -2.18 4.52 -17.38
N ILE A 124 -0.99 4.35 -17.96
CA ILE A 124 -0.12 5.34 -18.59
C ILE A 124 -0.78 6.69 -18.95
#